data_AF-A0A1S3J540-F1
#
_entry.id   AF-A0A1S3J540-F1
#
_cell.length_a   1.000
_cell.length_b   1.000
_cell.length_c   1.000
_cell.angle_alpha   90.00
_cell.angle_beta   90.00
_cell.angle_gamma   90.00
#
_symmetry.space_group_name_H-M   'P 1'
#
loop_
_entity.id
_entity.type
_entity.pdbx_description
1 polymer ?
#
loop_
_entity_poly.entity_id
_entity_poly.type
_entity_poly.pdbx_seq_one_letter_code
_entity_poly.pdbx_strand_id
1 'polypeptide(L)'
;MLVKYTKHGHIDHIGGVPSHVRKRLMSHAKPSTYYMPEHLVQTTKQSLEIAAVQSETAELATHAYLKPVGPGESIQLPAAYVAVPFPTVHAVTSQGYIIYKQHKKLKEEFQGMESQEIASLKKQGVEVVDEELVPEIAFTGDTTFEIFEKLAHPDLLKVKVLILEATYIDKDIDKQGKTSRTKARERGHVHLQELIDNADLFKDVGSIYLMHFSDKYSSGYIWRTVKKVSLPAPLKGKLYVGNMVHDLGF
;
A
#
# COMPACT_ATOMS: atom_id res chain seq x y z
N MET A 1 9.46 -6.29 -14.82
CA MET A 1 7.98 -6.23 -14.78
C MET A 1 7.64 -5.28 -13.65
N LEU A 2 6.97 -4.15 -13.93
CA LEU A 2 6.53 -3.24 -12.88
C LEU A 2 5.17 -3.74 -12.38
N VAL A 3 5.04 -3.88 -11.06
CA VAL A 3 3.81 -4.29 -10.39
C VAL A 3 3.19 -3.07 -9.73
N LYS A 4 1.90 -2.82 -9.97
CA LYS A 4 1.15 -1.74 -9.34
C LYS A 4 -0.03 -2.27 -8.57
N TYR A 5 -0.28 -1.68 -7.40
CA TYR A 5 -1.38 -2.02 -6.50
C TYR A 5 -2.33 -0.83 -6.41
N THR A 6 -3.52 -1.00 -6.97
CA THR A 6 -4.63 -0.08 -6.80
C THR A 6 -5.37 -0.44 -5.52
N LYS A 7 -5.67 0.57 -4.70
CA LYS A 7 -6.31 0.40 -3.39
C LYS A 7 -7.83 0.52 -3.50
N HIS A 8 -8.30 1.53 -4.23
CA HIS A 8 -9.71 1.78 -4.50
C HIS A 8 -9.89 2.64 -5.78
N GLY A 9 -11.14 2.93 -6.15
CA GLY A 9 -11.51 3.51 -7.44
C GLY A 9 -11.56 5.03 -7.54
N HIS A 10 -11.15 5.81 -6.53
CA HIS A 10 -11.14 7.27 -6.66
C HIS A 10 -10.11 7.72 -7.71
N ILE A 11 -10.44 8.82 -8.40
CA ILE A 11 -9.75 9.22 -9.64
C ILE A 11 -8.28 9.57 -9.42
N ASP A 12 -7.94 10.09 -8.25
CA ASP A 12 -6.59 10.39 -7.80
C ASP A 12 -5.74 9.12 -7.57
N HIS A 13 -6.36 7.95 -7.39
CA HIS A 13 -5.69 6.65 -7.25
C HIS A 13 -5.65 5.84 -8.54
N ILE A 14 -6.74 5.80 -9.31
CA ILE A 14 -6.86 4.99 -10.54
C ILE A 14 -6.56 5.77 -11.82
N GLY A 15 -6.78 7.09 -11.85
CA GLY A 15 -6.75 7.91 -13.06
C GLY A 15 -5.38 7.98 -13.74
N GLY A 16 -4.30 7.66 -13.02
CA GLY A 16 -2.96 7.57 -13.58
C GLY A 16 -2.69 6.29 -14.41
N VAL A 17 -3.59 5.30 -14.40
CA VAL A 17 -3.38 4.03 -15.11
C VAL A 17 -3.25 4.21 -16.63
N PRO A 18 -4.19 4.87 -17.34
CA PRO A 18 -4.05 5.08 -18.79
C PRO A 18 -2.79 5.83 -19.18
N SER A 19 -2.46 6.91 -18.46
CA SER A 19 -1.24 7.69 -18.70
C SER A 19 0.04 6.86 -18.46
N HIS A 20 0.04 5.98 -17.46
CA HIS A 20 1.16 5.08 -17.21
C HIS A 20 1.29 3.99 -18.28
N VAL A 21 0.18 3.40 -18.74
CA VAL A 21 0.18 2.45 -19.88
C VAL A 21 0.75 3.13 -21.13
N ARG A 22 0.28 4.34 -21.45
CA ARG A 22 0.80 5.14 -22.58
C ARG A 22 2.30 5.38 -22.47
N LYS A 23 2.80 5.80 -21.30
CA LYS A 23 4.25 6.01 -21.10
C LYS A 23 5.05 4.74 -21.37
N ARG A 24 4.55 3.57 -20.95
CA ARG A 24 5.23 2.30 -21.21
C ARG A 24 5.24 1.91 -22.69
N LEU A 25 4.12 2.14 -23.39
CA LEU A 25 4.04 1.96 -24.84
C LEU A 25 5.09 2.83 -25.55
N MET A 26 5.12 4.13 -25.24
CA MET A 26 6.07 5.09 -25.83
C MET A 26 7.54 4.71 -25.58
N SER A 27 7.83 4.01 -24.48
CA SER A 27 9.16 3.51 -24.16
C SER A 27 9.42 2.07 -24.64
N HIS A 28 8.57 1.51 -25.50
CA HIS A 28 8.64 0.12 -26.00
C HIS A 28 8.80 -0.93 -24.89
N ALA A 29 8.23 -0.63 -23.75
CA ALA A 29 8.50 -1.36 -22.53
C ALA A 29 7.37 -2.36 -22.29
N LYS A 30 7.68 -3.59 -21.85
CA LYS A 30 6.66 -4.65 -21.63
C LYS A 30 5.44 -4.15 -20.82
N PRO A 31 4.23 -4.68 -21.09
CA PRO A 31 3.03 -4.38 -20.30
C PRO A 31 3.27 -4.54 -18.80
N SER A 32 2.63 -3.69 -18.00
CA SER A 32 2.66 -3.82 -16.53
C SER A 32 1.47 -4.63 -16.04
N THR A 33 1.63 -5.24 -14.87
CA THR A 33 0.54 -5.91 -14.17
C THR A 33 0.00 -4.99 -13.09
N TYR A 34 -1.31 -4.78 -13.12
CA TYR A 34 -2.07 -3.97 -12.18
C TYR A 34 -2.94 -4.91 -11.36
N TYR A 35 -2.63 -5.04 -10.08
CA TYR A 35 -3.44 -5.75 -9.11
C TYR A 35 -4.44 -4.76 -8.50
N MET A 36 -5.71 -5.13 -8.48
CA MET A 36 -6.79 -4.26 -8.02
C MET A 36 -7.98 -5.07 -7.51
N PRO A 37 -8.84 -4.47 -6.66
CA PRO A 37 -10.14 -5.03 -6.34
C PRO A 37 -10.91 -5.45 -7.60
N GLU A 38 -11.57 -6.60 -7.56
CA GLU A 38 -12.25 -7.20 -8.72
C GLU A 38 -13.23 -6.25 -9.41
N HIS A 39 -14.02 -5.50 -8.64
CA HIS A 39 -15.00 -4.55 -9.16
C HIS A 39 -14.39 -3.42 -10.03
N LEU A 40 -13.08 -3.16 -9.94
CA LEU A 40 -12.38 -2.13 -10.73
C LEU A 40 -11.87 -2.64 -12.08
N VAL A 41 -11.77 -3.95 -12.28
CA VAL A 41 -11.13 -4.52 -13.48
C VAL A 41 -11.85 -4.05 -14.75
N GLN A 42 -13.17 -4.17 -14.78
CA GLN A 42 -13.97 -3.84 -15.95
C GLN A 42 -13.97 -2.34 -16.26
N THR A 43 -14.14 -1.48 -15.24
CA THR A 43 -14.13 -0.03 -15.44
C THR A 43 -12.75 0.50 -15.81
N THR A 44 -11.68 -0.10 -15.27
CA THR A 44 -10.31 0.22 -15.68
C THR A 44 -10.04 -0.19 -17.13
N LYS A 45 -10.54 -1.36 -17.56
CA LYS A 45 -10.45 -1.80 -18.96
C LYS A 45 -11.15 -0.80 -19.89
N GLN A 46 -12.37 -0.38 -19.56
CA GLN A 46 -13.11 0.62 -20.33
C GLN A 46 -12.37 1.97 -20.38
N SER A 47 -11.74 2.38 -19.27
CA SER A 47 -10.91 3.59 -19.24
C SER A 47 -9.72 3.51 -20.21
N LEU A 48 -9.07 2.35 -20.32
CA LEU A 48 -8.01 2.12 -21.31
C LEU A 48 -8.55 2.12 -22.74
N GLU A 49 -9.72 1.53 -23.00
CA GLU A 49 -10.38 1.55 -24.32
C GLU A 49 -10.72 2.97 -24.75
N ILE A 50 -11.29 3.78 -23.86
CA ILE A 50 -11.59 5.20 -24.12
C ILE A 50 -10.29 5.98 -24.41
N ALA A 51 -9.27 5.80 -23.59
CA ALA A 51 -7.97 6.47 -23.79
C ALA A 51 -7.30 6.05 -25.11
N ALA A 52 -7.46 4.79 -25.53
CA ALA A 52 -6.96 4.30 -26.81
C ALA A 52 -7.64 5.00 -27.99
N VAL A 53 -8.97 5.17 -27.95
CA VAL A 53 -9.73 5.90 -28.97
C VAL A 53 -9.34 7.39 -29.00
N GLN A 54 -9.32 8.05 -27.83
CA GLN A 54 -8.99 9.47 -27.74
C GLN A 54 -7.58 9.81 -28.22
N SER A 55 -6.63 8.90 -28.01
CA SER A 55 -5.24 9.08 -28.41
C SER A 55 -4.90 8.46 -29.77
N GLU A 56 -5.91 7.95 -30.48
CA GLU A 56 -5.73 7.22 -31.76
C GLU A 56 -4.65 6.13 -31.67
N THR A 57 -4.55 5.47 -30.51
CA THR A 57 -3.53 4.45 -30.21
C THR A 57 -4.22 3.17 -29.73
N ALA A 58 -4.64 2.31 -30.67
CA ALA A 58 -5.37 1.07 -30.37
C ALA A 58 -4.62 0.13 -29.40
N GLU A 59 -3.29 0.06 -29.50
CA GLU A 59 -2.44 -0.78 -28.63
C GLU A 59 -2.57 -0.44 -27.13
N LEU A 60 -2.98 0.79 -26.79
CA LEU A 60 -3.16 1.21 -25.40
C LEU A 60 -4.18 0.35 -24.66
N ALA A 61 -5.26 -0.06 -25.34
CA ALA A 61 -6.34 -0.84 -24.74
C ALA A 61 -5.86 -2.22 -24.24
N THR A 62 -4.81 -2.77 -24.85
CA THR A 62 -4.33 -4.14 -24.58
C THR A 62 -2.94 -4.19 -23.95
N HIS A 63 -2.24 -3.05 -23.80
CA HIS A 63 -0.89 -2.98 -23.23
C HIS A 63 -0.82 -2.98 -21.69
N ALA A 64 -1.76 -3.68 -21.05
CA ALA A 64 -1.84 -3.82 -19.60
C ALA A 64 -2.42 -5.19 -19.20
N TYR A 65 -1.90 -5.76 -18.12
CA TYR A 65 -2.52 -6.92 -17.47
C TYR A 65 -3.28 -6.43 -16.23
N LEU A 66 -4.61 -6.49 -16.27
CA LEU A 66 -5.46 -6.18 -15.13
C LEU A 66 -5.76 -7.49 -14.41
N LYS A 67 -5.36 -7.61 -13.14
CA LYS A 67 -5.57 -8.81 -12.34
C LYS A 67 -6.44 -8.48 -11.13
N PRO A 68 -7.63 -9.10 -10.99
CA PRO A 68 -8.40 -8.99 -9.77
C PRO A 68 -7.61 -9.62 -8.62
N VAL A 69 -7.65 -8.99 -7.45
CA VAL A 69 -7.18 -9.56 -6.20
C VAL A 69 -7.94 -8.93 -5.04
N GLY A 70 -8.42 -9.78 -4.14
CA GLY A 70 -9.13 -9.40 -2.93
C GLY A 70 -8.35 -9.73 -1.66
N PRO A 71 -8.88 -9.32 -0.50
CA PRO A 71 -8.27 -9.60 0.79
C PRO A 71 -7.96 -11.08 1.03
N GLY A 72 -6.77 -11.36 1.58
CA GLY A 72 -6.29 -12.72 1.89
C GLY A 72 -5.68 -13.47 0.70
N GLU A 73 -5.87 -13.01 -0.53
CA GLU A 73 -5.24 -13.62 -1.70
C GLU A 73 -3.76 -13.26 -1.78
N SER A 74 -2.92 -14.25 -2.11
CA SER A 74 -1.47 -14.05 -2.18
C SER A 74 -0.99 -13.74 -3.60
N ILE A 75 -0.20 -12.68 -3.73
CA ILE A 75 0.43 -12.25 -4.98
C ILE A 75 1.92 -12.57 -4.89
N GLN A 76 2.38 -13.56 -5.65
CA GLN A 76 3.82 -13.84 -5.71
C GLN A 76 4.56 -12.73 -6.46
N LEU A 77 5.58 -12.18 -5.82
CA LEU A 77 6.48 -11.18 -6.38
C LEU A 77 7.88 -11.75 -6.62
N PRO A 78 8.69 -11.09 -7.47
CA PRO A 78 10.10 -11.43 -7.62
C PRO A 78 10.88 -11.35 -6.31
N ALA A 79 12.06 -11.96 -6.26
CA ALA A 79 12.98 -11.90 -5.13
C ALA A 79 12.41 -12.40 -3.79
N ALA A 80 11.56 -13.45 -3.84
CA ALA A 80 10.96 -14.08 -2.66
C ALA A 80 10.13 -13.11 -1.81
N TYR A 81 9.32 -12.26 -2.46
CA TYR A 81 8.32 -11.46 -1.78
C TYR A 81 6.92 -11.94 -2.13
N VAL A 82 5.98 -11.76 -1.20
CA VAL A 82 4.54 -12.01 -1.39
C VAL A 82 3.78 -10.76 -0.95
N ALA A 83 2.83 -10.30 -1.74
CA ALA A 83 1.90 -9.26 -1.31
C ALA A 83 0.53 -9.87 -1.00
N VAL A 84 -0.07 -9.50 0.13
CA VAL A 84 -1.40 -9.94 0.55
C VAL A 84 -2.26 -8.70 0.81
N PRO A 85 -3.38 -8.52 0.09
CA PRO A 85 -4.31 -7.45 0.38
C PRO A 85 -5.06 -7.70 1.70
N PHE A 86 -5.46 -6.64 2.37
CA PHE A 86 -6.32 -6.67 3.55
C PHE A 86 -7.40 -5.58 3.45
N PRO A 87 -8.58 -5.77 4.06
CA PRO A 87 -9.67 -4.82 3.92
C PRO A 87 -9.37 -3.51 4.67
N THR A 88 -9.81 -2.38 4.12
CA THR A 88 -9.74 -1.06 4.76
C THR A 88 -11.11 -0.42 4.86
N VAL A 89 -11.21 0.66 5.65
CA VAL A 89 -12.49 1.33 5.92
C VAL A 89 -12.50 2.69 5.24
N HIS A 90 -13.21 2.80 4.11
CA HIS A 90 -13.28 4.01 3.30
C HIS A 90 -14.68 4.15 2.66
N ALA A 91 -14.96 5.30 2.02
CA ALA A 91 -16.25 5.59 1.41
C ALA A 91 -16.65 4.63 0.27
N VAL A 92 -15.66 3.96 -0.32
CA VAL A 92 -15.82 2.94 -1.36
C VAL A 92 -15.04 1.68 -0.98
N THR A 93 -15.34 0.55 -1.64
CA THR A 93 -14.56 -0.68 -1.51
C THR A 93 -13.08 -0.40 -1.70
N SER A 94 -12.30 -0.70 -0.65
CA SER A 94 -10.89 -0.37 -0.57
C SER A 94 -10.09 -1.49 0.09
N GLN A 95 -8.82 -1.59 -0.26
CA GLN A 95 -7.89 -2.52 0.37
C GLN A 95 -6.49 -1.90 0.53
N GLY A 96 -5.86 -2.22 1.65
CA GLY A 96 -4.43 -2.08 1.85
C GLY A 96 -3.71 -3.36 1.44
N TYR A 97 -2.39 -3.37 1.55
CA TYR A 97 -1.59 -4.57 1.30
C TYR A 97 -0.42 -4.65 2.26
N ILE A 98 -0.03 -5.87 2.61
CA ILE A 98 1.21 -6.17 3.31
C ILE A 98 2.12 -6.95 2.36
N ILE A 99 3.36 -6.49 2.23
CA ILE A 99 4.44 -7.18 1.53
C ILE A 99 5.24 -7.96 2.58
N TYR A 100 5.31 -9.27 2.39
CA TYR A 100 6.10 -10.19 3.17
C TYR A 100 7.37 -10.58 2.42
N LYS A 101 8.48 -10.72 3.14
CA LYS A 101 9.63 -11.46 2.67
C LYS A 101 9.45 -12.93 3.03
N GLN A 102 9.56 -13.78 2.03
CA GLN A 102 9.40 -15.22 2.13
C GLN A 102 10.77 -15.86 2.39
N HIS A 103 10.93 -16.43 3.57
CA HIS A 103 12.10 -17.21 3.95
C HIS A 103 11.75 -18.69 3.81
N LYS A 104 12.56 -19.42 3.03
CA LYS A 104 12.42 -20.86 2.87
C LYS A 104 13.60 -21.54 3.53
N LYS A 105 13.33 -22.36 4.54
CA LYS A 105 14.33 -23.18 5.22
C LYS A 105 14.01 -24.64 4.95
N LEU A 106 15.03 -25.44 4.66
CA LEU A 106 14.84 -26.89 4.54
C LEU A 106 14.40 -27.44 5.90
N LYS A 107 13.32 -28.25 5.92
CA LYS A 107 12.83 -28.87 7.15
C LYS A 107 13.94 -29.71 7.78
N GLU A 108 13.94 -29.79 9.10
CA GLU A 108 14.98 -30.47 9.87
C GLU A 108 15.14 -31.93 9.43
N GLU A 109 14.04 -32.63 9.13
CA GLU A 109 14.07 -34.03 8.67
C GLU A 109 14.75 -34.25 7.31
N PHE A 110 14.97 -33.20 6.51
CA PHE A 110 15.63 -33.30 5.20
C PHE A 110 17.04 -32.69 5.21
N GLN A 111 17.51 -32.15 6.33
CA GLN A 111 18.87 -31.60 6.43
C GLN A 111 19.92 -32.72 6.31
N GLY A 112 20.90 -32.50 5.42
CA GLY A 112 21.96 -33.48 5.14
C GLY A 112 21.62 -34.51 4.07
N MET A 113 20.39 -34.54 3.55
CA MET A 113 20.05 -35.34 2.37
C MET A 113 20.71 -34.79 1.10
N GLU A 114 20.98 -35.67 0.13
CA GLU A 114 21.56 -35.27 -1.14
C GLU A 114 20.58 -34.41 -1.94
N SER A 115 21.10 -33.42 -2.66
CA SER A 115 20.26 -32.44 -3.40
C SER A 115 19.36 -33.12 -4.44
N GLN A 116 19.79 -34.24 -5.02
CA GLN A 116 18.99 -35.01 -5.97
C GLN A 116 17.78 -35.71 -5.30
N GLU A 117 17.95 -36.20 -4.08
CA GLU A 117 16.88 -36.85 -3.31
C GLU A 117 15.82 -35.83 -2.89
N ILE A 118 16.26 -34.66 -2.40
CA ILE A 118 15.38 -33.53 -2.07
C ILE A 118 14.59 -33.08 -3.31
N ALA A 119 15.23 -33.01 -4.48
CA ALA A 119 14.55 -32.66 -5.72
C ALA A 119 13.51 -33.71 -6.15
N SER A 120 13.79 -35.00 -5.92
CA SER A 120 12.83 -36.09 -6.17
C SER A 120 11.61 -35.96 -5.25
N LEU A 121 11.84 -35.72 -3.95
CA LEU A 121 10.77 -35.51 -2.96
C LEU A 121 9.88 -34.31 -3.34
N LYS A 122 10.47 -33.18 -3.75
CA LYS A 122 9.71 -32.03 -4.26
C LYS A 122 8.85 -32.38 -5.47
N LYS A 123 9.39 -33.14 -6.43
CA LYS A 123 8.63 -33.59 -7.62
C LYS A 123 7.47 -34.52 -7.26
N GLN A 124 7.58 -35.26 -6.16
CA GLN A 124 6.53 -36.10 -5.62
C GLN A 124 5.49 -35.32 -4.79
N GLY A 125 5.63 -33.99 -4.68
CA GLY A 125 4.72 -33.13 -3.93
C GLY A 125 5.00 -33.07 -2.42
N VAL A 126 6.12 -33.64 -1.95
CA VAL A 126 6.52 -33.55 -0.55
C VAL A 126 6.99 -32.13 -0.23
N GLU A 127 6.39 -31.52 0.78
CA GLU A 127 6.83 -30.24 1.32
C GLU A 127 8.12 -30.40 2.11
N VAL A 128 9.25 -30.15 1.45
CA VAL A 128 10.58 -30.27 2.07
C VAL A 128 11.11 -28.99 2.71
N VAL A 129 10.38 -27.88 2.59
CA VAL A 129 10.77 -26.59 3.18
C VAL A 129 9.70 -26.09 4.14
N ASP A 130 10.14 -25.52 5.24
CA ASP A 130 9.34 -24.60 6.03
C ASP A 130 9.36 -23.22 5.38
N GLU A 131 8.19 -22.59 5.37
CA GLU A 131 8.02 -21.23 4.87
C GLU A 131 7.69 -20.29 6.01
N GLU A 132 8.54 -19.27 6.17
CA GLU A 132 8.32 -18.19 7.12
C GLU A 132 8.07 -16.90 6.33
N LEU A 133 6.96 -16.21 6.67
CA LEU A 133 6.61 -14.92 6.10
C LEU A 133 6.94 -13.82 7.11
N VAL A 134 7.90 -12.96 6.75
CA VAL A 134 8.27 -11.81 7.58
C VAL A 134 7.59 -10.56 7.03
N PRO A 135 6.72 -9.87 7.79
CA PRO A 135 6.03 -8.67 7.33
C PRO A 135 7.01 -7.49 7.20
N GLU A 136 7.25 -7.03 5.97
CA GLU A 136 8.22 -5.97 5.70
C GLU A 136 7.55 -4.60 5.59
N ILE A 137 6.55 -4.48 4.70
CA ILE A 137 5.94 -3.19 4.36
C ILE A 137 4.42 -3.35 4.35
N ALA A 138 3.70 -2.51 5.08
CA ALA A 138 2.26 -2.33 4.87
C ALA A 138 2.00 -1.00 4.17
N PHE A 139 1.04 -0.97 3.27
CA PHE A 139 0.46 0.27 2.74
C PHE A 139 -1.06 0.22 2.82
N THR A 140 -1.65 1.17 3.54
CA THR A 140 -3.08 1.15 3.84
C THR A 140 -3.93 1.63 2.67
N GLY A 141 -3.44 2.61 1.89
CA GLY A 141 -4.34 3.44 1.10
C GLY A 141 -5.23 4.30 2.01
N ASP A 142 -6.26 4.90 1.42
CA ASP A 142 -7.21 5.74 2.13
C ASP A 142 -8.08 4.90 3.06
N THR A 143 -8.18 5.31 4.31
CA THR A 143 -8.84 4.53 5.35
C THR A 143 -9.13 5.39 6.58
N THR A 144 -10.03 4.94 7.45
CA THR A 144 -10.13 5.45 8.82
C THR A 144 -9.12 4.77 9.75
N PHE A 145 -8.92 5.36 10.93
CA PHE A 145 -8.07 4.81 11.99
C PHE A 145 -8.55 3.46 12.55
N GLU A 146 -9.81 3.11 12.28
CA GLU A 146 -10.49 1.88 12.74
C GLU A 146 -9.71 0.60 12.38
N ILE A 147 -8.95 0.61 11.28
CA ILE A 147 -8.16 -0.56 10.85
C ILE A 147 -7.09 -0.96 11.87
N PHE A 148 -6.67 -0.05 12.75
CA PHE A 148 -5.73 -0.35 13.83
C PHE A 148 -6.47 -0.74 15.11
N GLU A 149 -7.57 -0.06 15.43
CA GLU A 149 -8.39 -0.34 16.62
C GLU A 149 -9.00 -1.75 16.56
N LYS A 150 -9.49 -2.14 15.38
CA LYS A 150 -10.07 -3.48 15.13
C LYS A 150 -9.06 -4.47 14.56
N LEU A 151 -7.81 -4.03 14.36
CA LEU A 151 -6.73 -4.78 13.74
C LEU A 151 -7.17 -5.54 12.47
N ALA A 152 -7.28 -4.82 11.35
CA ALA A 152 -7.74 -5.35 10.07
C ALA A 152 -6.87 -6.50 9.52
N HIS A 153 -5.62 -6.62 9.98
CA HIS A 153 -4.75 -7.74 9.69
C HIS A 153 -3.78 -8.00 10.87
N PRO A 154 -3.53 -9.25 11.29
CA PRO A 154 -2.71 -9.58 12.47
C PRO A 154 -1.27 -9.05 12.43
N ASP A 155 -0.71 -8.88 11.23
CA ASP A 155 0.67 -8.40 11.02
C ASP A 155 0.78 -6.92 10.67
N LEU A 156 -0.33 -6.19 10.58
CA LEU A 156 -0.34 -4.77 10.19
C LEU A 156 0.52 -3.89 11.13
N LEU A 157 0.54 -4.20 12.42
CA LEU A 157 1.30 -3.49 13.44
C LEU A 157 2.69 -4.10 13.72
N LYS A 158 3.13 -5.07 12.91
CA LYS A 158 4.43 -5.75 13.05
C LYS A 158 5.39 -5.48 11.89
N VAL A 159 4.98 -4.66 10.92
CA VAL A 159 5.79 -4.34 9.74
C VAL A 159 7.00 -3.49 10.09
N LYS A 160 8.07 -3.64 9.32
CA LYS A 160 9.23 -2.75 9.39
C LYS A 160 8.87 -1.34 8.93
N VAL A 161 8.03 -1.21 7.90
CA VAL A 161 7.56 0.09 7.38
C VAL A 161 6.05 0.07 7.20
N LEU A 162 5.35 0.97 7.89
CA LEU A 162 3.93 1.26 7.69
C LEU A 162 3.77 2.54 6.89
N ILE A 163 3.25 2.42 5.67
CA ILE A 163 2.87 3.56 4.82
C ILE A 163 1.39 3.85 5.07
N LEU A 164 1.11 5.01 5.65
CA LEU A 164 -0.21 5.36 6.16
C LEU A 164 -0.63 6.75 5.65
N GLU A 165 -1.91 6.87 5.28
CA GLU A 165 -2.48 8.19 5.01
C GLU A 165 -2.60 9.05 6.27
N ALA A 166 -2.41 10.36 6.13
CA ALA A 166 -2.68 11.33 7.18
C ALA A 166 -3.34 12.56 6.57
N THR A 167 -4.55 12.36 6.04
CA THR A 167 -5.27 13.40 5.28
C THR A 167 -5.44 14.69 6.08
N TYR A 168 -5.58 14.61 7.41
CA TYR A 168 -5.69 15.78 8.29
C TYR A 168 -4.63 15.81 9.40
N ILE A 169 -4.06 17.00 9.64
CA ILE A 169 -2.98 17.19 10.62
C ILE A 169 -3.12 18.46 11.48
N ASP A 170 -4.08 19.33 11.15
CA ASP A 170 -4.31 20.59 11.87
C ASP A 170 -5.28 20.43 13.05
N LYS A 171 -5.56 21.52 13.76
CA LYS A 171 -6.52 21.58 14.87
C LYS A 171 -7.70 22.50 14.55
N ASP A 172 -7.98 22.70 13.27
CA ASP A 172 -9.00 23.62 12.79
C ASP A 172 -10.39 23.11 13.19
N ILE A 173 -11.25 24.08 13.48
CA ILE A 173 -12.67 23.88 13.72
C ILE A 173 -13.41 24.66 12.65
N ASP A 174 -14.38 24.03 12.00
CA ASP A 174 -15.15 24.70 10.97
C ASP A 174 -16.31 25.53 11.51
N LYS A 175 -17.04 26.17 10.59
CA LYS A 175 -18.19 27.03 10.93
C LYS A 175 -19.32 26.27 11.63
N GLN A 176 -19.34 24.95 11.54
CA GLN A 176 -20.31 24.06 12.18
C GLN A 176 -19.77 23.47 13.50
N GLY A 177 -18.59 23.90 13.96
CA GLY A 177 -17.97 23.39 15.19
C GLY A 177 -17.28 22.04 15.04
N LYS A 178 -17.14 21.50 13.81
CA LYS A 178 -16.49 20.21 13.58
C LYS A 178 -14.98 20.38 13.52
N THR A 179 -14.27 19.58 14.32
CA THR A 179 -12.82 19.48 14.26
C THR A 179 -12.36 18.79 12.97
N SER A 180 -11.15 19.09 12.51
CA SER A 180 -10.46 18.35 11.45
C SER A 180 -10.43 16.83 11.68
N ARG A 181 -10.31 16.38 12.94
CA ARG A 181 -10.36 14.97 13.31
C ARG A 181 -11.74 14.36 13.04
N THR A 182 -12.81 15.03 13.45
CA THR A 182 -14.19 14.58 13.17
C THR A 182 -14.43 14.47 11.66
N LYS A 183 -13.95 15.46 10.90
CA LYS A 183 -14.02 15.46 9.43
C LYS A 183 -13.27 14.31 8.78
N ALA A 184 -12.08 13.97 9.31
CA ALA A 184 -11.30 12.85 8.81
C ALA A 184 -12.14 11.57 8.86
N ARG A 185 -12.70 11.26 10.04
CA ARG A 185 -13.56 10.08 10.24
C ARG A 185 -14.79 10.07 9.33
N GLU A 186 -15.52 11.19 9.27
CA GLU A 186 -16.72 11.31 8.41
C GLU A 186 -16.42 11.12 6.93
N ARG A 187 -15.20 11.44 6.49
CA ARG A 187 -14.75 11.31 5.10
C ARG A 187 -13.97 10.03 4.84
N GLY A 188 -13.87 9.13 5.81
CA GLY A 188 -13.16 7.87 5.63
C GLY A 188 -11.64 7.99 5.64
N HIS A 189 -11.09 8.92 6.42
CA HIS A 189 -9.66 9.25 6.46
C HIS A 189 -9.08 9.27 7.88
N VAL A 190 -7.75 9.29 7.97
CA VAL A 190 -6.98 9.35 9.22
C VAL A 190 -6.57 10.78 9.54
N HIS A 191 -6.64 11.12 10.82
CA HIS A 191 -6.03 12.33 11.37
C HIS A 191 -4.74 12.00 12.13
N LEU A 192 -3.67 12.80 11.96
CA LEU A 192 -2.37 12.58 12.63
C LEU A 192 -2.48 12.40 14.15
N GLN A 193 -3.32 13.20 14.80
CA GLN A 193 -3.54 13.11 16.24
C GLN A 193 -4.10 11.75 16.70
N GLU A 194 -4.77 10.97 15.85
CA GLU A 194 -5.22 9.62 16.21
C GLU A 194 -4.04 8.66 16.38
N LEU A 195 -2.97 8.79 15.58
CA LEU A 195 -1.74 8.02 15.79
C LEU A 195 -1.08 8.41 17.12
N ILE A 196 -1.04 9.70 17.42
CA ILE A 196 -0.41 10.23 18.64
C ILE A 196 -1.15 9.76 19.89
N ASP A 197 -2.48 9.86 19.88
CA ASP A 197 -3.31 9.47 21.02
C ASP A 197 -3.28 7.95 21.27
N ASN A 198 -2.93 7.15 20.24
CA ASN A 198 -2.86 5.69 20.30
C ASN A 198 -1.44 5.15 20.03
N ALA A 199 -0.41 5.91 20.41
CA ALA A 199 0.98 5.63 20.08
C ALA A 199 1.44 4.20 20.45
N ASP A 200 0.91 3.64 21.54
CA ASP A 200 1.28 2.30 22.03
C ASP A 200 0.92 1.18 21.05
N LEU A 201 -0.08 1.36 20.18
CA LEU A 201 -0.40 0.40 19.11
C LEU A 201 0.77 0.20 18.16
N PHE A 202 1.61 1.22 17.98
CA PHE A 202 2.71 1.24 17.02
C PHE A 202 4.07 0.91 17.64
N LYS A 203 4.11 0.36 18.85
CA LYS A 203 5.35 0.01 19.56
C LYS A 203 6.23 -0.96 18.78
N ASP A 204 5.62 -1.92 18.07
CA ASP A 204 6.29 -2.99 17.33
C ASP A 204 6.49 -2.66 15.84
N VAL A 205 5.89 -1.57 15.35
CA VAL A 205 6.14 -1.06 13.99
C VAL A 205 7.53 -0.45 13.94
N GLY A 206 8.32 -0.76 12.91
CA GLY A 206 9.68 -0.23 12.76
C GLY A 206 9.72 1.27 12.44
N SER A 207 8.96 1.69 11.42
CA SER A 207 8.84 3.09 10.98
C SER A 207 7.47 3.33 10.34
N ILE A 208 6.96 4.54 10.48
CA ILE A 208 5.69 5.00 9.90
C ILE A 208 5.98 6.12 8.92
N TYR A 209 5.58 5.95 7.66
CA TYR A 209 5.70 6.94 6.62
C TYR A 209 4.33 7.49 6.27
N LEU A 210 4.12 8.77 6.61
CA LEU A 210 2.87 9.48 6.37
C LEU A 210 2.81 10.03 4.94
N MET A 211 1.67 9.85 4.29
CA MET A 211 1.39 10.39 2.95
C MET A 211 -0.08 10.81 2.82
N HIS A 212 -0.50 11.17 1.59
CA HIS A 212 -1.89 11.52 1.27
C HIS A 212 -2.43 12.67 2.15
N PHE A 213 -1.60 13.69 2.38
CA PHE A 213 -2.03 14.89 3.08
C PHE A 213 -3.03 15.66 2.21
N SER A 214 -4.04 16.27 2.82
CA SER A 214 -4.97 17.15 2.10
C SER A 214 -4.23 18.29 1.38
N ASP A 215 -4.62 18.57 0.14
CA ASP A 215 -4.10 19.66 -0.69
C ASP A 215 -4.19 21.05 -0.04
N LYS A 216 -5.01 21.21 1.02
CA LYS A 216 -5.07 22.46 1.77
C LYS A 216 -3.77 22.78 2.53
N TYR A 217 -2.89 21.79 2.73
CA TYR A 217 -1.62 22.00 3.41
C TYR A 217 -0.47 22.17 2.41
N SER A 218 0.29 23.26 2.56
CA SER A 218 1.59 23.36 1.89
C SER A 218 2.60 22.38 2.47
N SER A 219 3.57 21.94 1.66
CA SER A 219 4.66 21.05 2.11
C SER A 219 5.40 21.61 3.34
N GLY A 220 5.63 22.93 3.37
CA GLY A 220 6.23 23.59 4.52
C GLY A 220 5.35 23.56 5.78
N TYR A 221 4.02 23.64 5.63
CA TYR A 221 3.09 23.47 6.75
C TYR A 221 3.10 22.03 7.28
N ILE A 222 3.06 21.04 6.38
CA ILE A 222 3.11 19.61 6.75
C ILE A 222 4.39 19.33 7.55
N TRP A 223 5.54 19.69 7.01
CA TRP A 223 6.82 19.45 7.67
C TRP A 223 6.92 20.13 9.03
N ARG A 224 6.54 21.42 9.12
CA ARG A 224 6.57 22.15 10.39
C ARG A 224 5.63 21.53 11.42
N THR A 225 4.45 21.10 11.01
CA THR A 225 3.45 20.51 11.90
C THR A 225 3.93 19.16 12.44
N VAL A 226 4.41 18.27 11.58
CA VAL A 226 4.90 16.94 11.98
C VAL A 226 6.21 17.04 12.77
N LYS A 227 7.09 18.01 12.48
CA LYS A 227 8.32 18.20 13.25
C LYS A 227 8.08 18.81 14.63
N LYS A 228 7.08 19.70 14.76
CA LYS A 228 6.79 20.40 16.02
C LYS A 228 5.89 19.60 16.96
N VAL A 229 5.21 18.56 16.48
CA VAL A 229 4.33 17.79 17.36
C VAL A 229 5.16 17.01 18.37
N SER A 230 4.73 17.05 19.64
CA SER A 230 5.36 16.26 20.68
C SER A 230 4.96 14.80 20.51
N LEU A 231 5.88 13.99 20.00
CA LEU A 231 5.65 12.56 19.79
C LEU A 231 5.80 11.78 21.12
N PRO A 232 4.83 10.94 21.50
CA PRO A 232 4.96 9.98 22.57
C PRO A 232 6.11 8.99 22.31
N ALA A 233 6.65 8.39 23.37
CA ALA A 233 7.84 7.53 23.28
C ALA A 233 7.75 6.43 22.20
N PRO A 234 6.64 5.70 22.02
CA PRO A 234 6.53 4.67 20.98
C PRO A 234 6.71 5.17 19.54
N LEU A 235 6.44 6.45 19.28
CA LEU A 235 6.52 7.07 17.94
C LEU A 235 7.79 7.89 17.72
N LYS A 236 8.57 8.18 18.78
CA LYS A 236 9.80 8.97 18.67
C LYS A 236 10.79 8.28 17.72
N GLY A 237 11.28 9.01 16.72
CA GLY A 237 12.23 8.49 15.72
C GLY A 237 11.63 7.55 14.68
N LYS A 238 10.31 7.29 14.72
CA LYS A 238 9.63 6.38 13.79
C LYS A 238 8.79 7.09 12.74
N LEU A 239 8.44 8.37 12.92
CA LEU A 239 7.50 9.07 12.05
C LEU A 239 8.23 9.86 10.94
N TYR A 240 7.89 9.58 9.69
CA TYR A 240 8.44 10.19 8.48
C TYR A 240 7.31 10.75 7.61
N VAL A 241 7.63 11.73 6.76
CA VAL A 241 6.66 12.43 5.89
C VAL A 241 7.11 12.30 4.44
N GLY A 242 6.20 11.92 3.55
CA GLY A 242 6.48 11.85 2.12
C GLY A 242 6.45 13.19 1.40
N ASN A 243 7.30 13.30 0.37
CA ASN A 243 7.63 14.51 -0.40
C ASN A 243 8.49 15.54 0.34
N MET A 244 9.76 15.18 0.58
CA MET A 244 10.83 16.16 0.69
C MET A 244 11.72 16.06 -0.55
N VAL A 245 11.20 16.47 -1.71
CA VAL A 245 12.08 17.12 -2.68
C VAL A 245 12.38 18.45 -2.01
N HIS A 246 13.47 18.49 -1.24
CA HIS A 246 14.14 19.77 -1.04
C HIS A 246 14.37 20.32 -2.43
N ASP A 247 14.08 21.62 -2.63
CA ASP A 247 14.66 22.39 -3.72
C ASP A 247 16.11 21.92 -3.91
N LEU A 248 16.34 21.09 -4.92
CA LEU A 248 17.68 20.92 -5.45
C LEU A 248 17.91 22.21 -6.22
N GLY A 249 18.37 23.21 -5.48
CA GLY A 249 19.03 24.36 -6.06
C GLY A 249 20.21 23.82 -6.88
N PHE A 250 19.96 23.70 -8.18
CA PHE A 250 20.95 23.73 -9.25
C PHE A 250 20.53 24.82 -10.21
#